data_AF-A0A812URF4-F1
#
_entry.id   AF-A0A812URF4-F1
#
_cell.length_a   1.000
_cell.length_b   1.000
_cell.length_c   1.000
_cell.angle_alpha   90.00
_cell.angle_beta   90.00
_cell.angle_gamma   90.00
#
_symmetry.space_group_name_H-M   'P 1'
#
loop_
_entity.id
_entity.type
_entity.pdbx_description
1 polymer ?
#
loop_
_entity_poly.entity_id
_entity_poly.type
_entity_poly.pdbx_seq_one_letter_code
_entity_poly.pdbx_strand_id
1 'polypeptide(L)'
;AYQYLRVSNACCVGNAGSCGASWDLYEVEVYGRSDGGINSKIFPSVVSDSGVGKGRSASLAVNNNLEDWWEGDYDVGLSCSCWDESKVGGQWMVLDLGAPVPVSKIRIHQGGWGNEYAVSQVQLECSNTQNFVDPALRFEVSKETTTLECNSSSCEITECHGSSCSFASYCNASAGLSSTVLISSPFSLLAMVLALLT
;
A
#
# COMPACT_ATOMS: atom_id res chain seq x y z
N ALA A 1 7.48 12.03 9.76
CA ALA A 1 6.43 11.48 10.62
C ALA A 1 5.09 11.96 10.09
N TYR A 2 4.09 11.11 10.14
CA TYR A 2 2.75 11.37 9.62
C TYR A 2 1.71 10.89 10.64
N GLN A 3 0.57 11.57 10.70
CA GLN A 3 -0.56 11.14 11.53
C GLN A 3 -1.58 10.36 10.71
N TYR A 4 -1.74 10.68 9.43
CA TYR A 4 -2.73 10.07 8.56
C TYR A 4 -2.05 9.33 7.43
N LEU A 5 -2.56 8.13 7.14
CA LEU A 5 -2.26 7.36 5.94
C LEU A 5 -3.56 7.11 5.19
N ARG A 6 -3.58 7.35 3.88
CA ARG A 6 -4.69 6.94 3.02
C ARG A 6 -4.23 5.81 2.12
N VAL A 7 -4.95 4.70 2.17
CA VAL A 7 -4.77 3.58 1.23
C VAL A 7 -5.97 3.58 0.30
N SER A 8 -5.73 3.53 -1.00
CA SER A 8 -6.81 3.51 -1.98
C SER A 8 -6.47 2.70 -3.22
N ASN A 9 -7.49 2.29 -3.96
CA ASN A 9 -7.30 1.55 -5.20
C ASN A 9 -6.57 2.44 -6.24
N ALA A 10 -5.65 1.85 -6.99
CA ALA A 10 -4.98 2.54 -8.10
C ALA A 10 -5.15 1.83 -9.45
N CYS A 11 -5.79 0.67 -9.44
CA CYS A 11 -6.15 -0.08 -10.62
C CYS A 11 -7.49 -0.78 -10.40
N CYS A 12 -7.96 -1.48 -11.42
CA CYS A 12 -9.18 -2.26 -11.37
C CYS A 12 -9.12 -3.39 -10.33
N VAL A 13 -10.30 -3.69 -9.78
CA VAL A 13 -10.57 -4.94 -9.08
C VAL A 13 -10.62 -6.05 -10.11
N GLY A 14 -10.06 -7.22 -9.78
CA GLY A 14 -9.89 -8.38 -10.64
C GLY A 14 -11.15 -8.92 -11.34
N ASN A 15 -11.34 -10.24 -11.31
CA ASN A 15 -12.31 -10.94 -12.18
C ASN A 15 -13.76 -10.81 -11.68
N ALA A 16 -14.19 -9.61 -11.31
CA ALA A 16 -15.60 -9.34 -11.03
C ALA A 16 -16.37 -9.56 -12.34
N GLY A 17 -17.19 -10.61 -12.41
CA GLY A 17 -17.99 -10.98 -13.60
C GLY A 17 -19.05 -9.94 -14.02
N SER A 18 -18.96 -8.71 -13.50
CA SER A 18 -19.82 -7.57 -13.80
C SER A 18 -18.99 -6.28 -13.78
N CYS A 19 -19.55 -5.22 -14.37
CA CYS A 19 -18.92 -3.90 -14.35
C CYS A 19 -18.88 -3.22 -12.98
N GLY A 20 -19.80 -3.61 -12.08
CA GLY A 20 -19.80 -3.18 -10.69
C GLY A 20 -18.94 -4.11 -9.86
N ALA A 21 -17.94 -3.56 -9.20
CA ALA A 21 -17.10 -4.28 -8.26
C ALA A 21 -16.89 -3.43 -7.00
N SER A 22 -16.63 -4.11 -5.90
CA SER A 22 -16.04 -3.56 -4.68
C SER A 22 -14.60 -4.06 -4.58
N TRP A 23 -13.75 -3.28 -3.93
CA TRP A 23 -12.44 -3.74 -3.50
C TRP A 23 -12.57 -4.37 -2.11
N ASP A 24 -12.13 -5.62 -2.00
CA ASP A 24 -12.02 -6.34 -0.73
C ASP A 24 -10.58 -6.23 -0.20
N LEU A 25 -10.41 -5.54 0.93
CA LEU A 25 -9.13 -5.42 1.63
C LEU A 25 -9.22 -6.09 3.00
N TYR A 26 -8.34 -7.06 3.23
CA TYR A 26 -8.39 -7.89 4.43
C TYR A 26 -7.76 -7.19 5.63
N GLU A 27 -6.54 -6.68 5.50
CA GLU A 27 -5.86 -6.01 6.60
C GLU A 27 -4.79 -5.04 6.09
N VAL A 28 -4.68 -3.90 6.77
CA VAL A 28 -3.55 -2.96 6.68
C VAL A 28 -2.88 -2.89 8.05
N GLU A 29 -1.67 -3.43 8.14
CA GLU A 29 -0.85 -3.33 9.35
C GLU A 29 0.13 -2.18 9.21
N VAL A 30 0.18 -1.28 10.19
CA VAL A 30 1.12 -0.17 10.23
C VAL A 30 2.05 -0.34 11.44
N TYR A 31 3.34 -0.12 11.25
CA TYR A 31 4.32 -0.15 12.32
C TYR A 31 5.06 1.19 12.38
N GLY A 32 5.26 1.68 13.60
CA GLY A 32 6.08 2.84 13.88
C GLY A 32 7.45 2.45 14.43
N ARG A 33 8.42 3.35 14.28
CA ARG A 33 9.73 3.25 14.94
C ARG A 33 9.68 4.00 16.27
N SER A 34 9.97 3.31 17.38
CA SER A 34 10.26 3.96 18.66
C SER A 34 11.72 4.37 18.76
N ASP A 35 12.05 5.28 19.67
CA ASP A 35 13.43 5.58 20.06
C ASP A 35 14.08 4.26 20.54
N GLY A 36 15.06 3.75 19.77
CA GLY A 36 15.66 2.43 19.97
C GLY A 36 15.53 1.46 18.80
N GLY A 37 14.79 1.83 17.74
CA GLY A 37 14.76 1.07 16.48
C GLY A 37 13.84 -0.15 16.45
N ILE A 38 13.00 -0.33 17.47
CA ILE A 38 12.01 -1.42 17.51
C ILE A 38 10.79 -1.00 16.69
N ASN A 39 10.34 -1.89 15.80
CA ASN A 39 9.08 -1.75 15.07
C ASN A 39 7.92 -2.15 16.00
N SER A 40 7.04 -1.20 16.35
CA SER A 40 5.84 -1.47 17.13
C SER A 40 4.61 -1.35 16.25
N LYS A 41 3.72 -2.35 16.28
CA LYS A 41 2.44 -2.30 15.56
C LYS A 41 1.60 -1.15 16.13
N ILE A 42 1.06 -0.33 15.25
CA ILE A 42 0.11 0.74 15.55
C ILE A 42 -1.29 0.18 15.26
N PHE A 43 -2.25 0.50 16.12
CA PHE A 43 -3.65 0.17 15.92
C PHE A 43 -4.39 1.46 15.57
N PRO A 44 -4.43 1.85 14.29
CA PRO A 44 -5.05 3.10 13.88
C PRO A 44 -6.57 3.02 14.03
N SER A 45 -7.22 4.16 14.27
CA SER A 45 -8.62 4.29 13.93
C SER A 45 -8.76 4.48 12.42
N VAL A 46 -9.91 4.12 11.86
CA VAL A 46 -10.10 4.13 10.40
C VAL A 46 -11.44 4.75 10.03
N VAL A 47 -11.43 5.52 8.96
CA VAL A 47 -12.63 6.03 8.29
C VAL A 47 -12.56 5.71 6.81
N SER A 48 -13.72 5.50 6.22
CA SER A 48 -13.88 5.33 4.78
C SER A 48 -15.27 5.83 4.40
N ASP A 49 -15.36 6.69 3.38
CA ASP A 49 -16.63 7.01 2.73
C ASP A 49 -16.98 6.00 1.62
N SER A 50 -16.14 4.98 1.44
CA SER A 50 -16.37 3.86 0.52
C SER A 50 -16.82 2.63 1.32
N GLY A 51 -17.88 1.97 0.87
CA GLY A 51 -18.43 0.78 1.53
C GLY A 51 -19.48 1.08 2.61
N VAL A 52 -19.88 2.34 2.76
CA VAL A 52 -20.96 2.77 3.68
C VAL A 52 -22.36 2.41 3.19
N GLY A 53 -22.54 2.16 1.88
CA GLY A 53 -23.85 1.85 1.31
C GLY A 53 -24.18 0.36 1.27
N LYS A 54 -23.24 -0.45 0.77
CA LYS A 54 -23.42 -1.91 0.56
C LYS A 54 -22.21 -2.75 0.96
N GLY A 55 -21.18 -2.12 1.51
CA GLY A 55 -19.93 -2.77 1.87
C GLY A 55 -19.89 -3.24 3.32
N ARG A 56 -18.67 -3.56 3.75
CA ARG A 56 -18.33 -3.97 5.12
C ARG A 56 -17.56 -2.87 5.81
N SER A 57 -17.60 -2.84 7.15
CA SER A 57 -16.95 -1.77 7.93
C SER A 57 -15.45 -1.69 7.65
N ALA A 58 -14.92 -0.47 7.47
CA ALA A 58 -13.49 -0.22 7.32
C ALA A 58 -12.67 -0.69 8.52
N SER A 59 -13.29 -0.76 9.70
CA SER A 59 -12.66 -1.28 10.92
C SER A 59 -12.20 -2.74 10.78
N LEU A 60 -12.77 -3.50 9.84
CA LEU A 60 -12.34 -4.89 9.61
C LEU A 60 -10.95 -4.95 8.96
N ALA A 61 -10.52 -3.94 8.22
CA ALA A 61 -9.20 -3.91 7.61
C ALA A 61 -8.07 -3.46 8.57
N VAL A 62 -8.36 -3.25 9.86
CA VAL A 62 -7.36 -2.79 10.85
C VAL A 62 -7.56 -3.46 12.22
N ASN A 63 -8.29 -4.57 12.26
CA ASN A 63 -8.69 -5.25 13.49
C ASN A 63 -7.71 -6.37 13.90
N ASN A 64 -6.62 -6.58 13.15
CA ASN A 64 -5.67 -7.69 13.36
C ASN A 64 -6.29 -9.08 13.12
N ASN A 65 -7.31 -9.18 12.28
CA ASN A 65 -7.89 -10.42 11.79
C ASN A 65 -7.64 -10.55 10.28
N LEU A 66 -6.88 -11.57 9.86
CA LEU A 66 -6.55 -11.79 8.46
C LEU A 66 -7.61 -12.58 7.69
N GLU A 67 -8.76 -12.87 8.31
CA GLU A 67 -9.83 -13.70 7.73
C GLU A 67 -11.12 -12.92 7.40
N ASP A 68 -11.29 -11.72 7.96
CA ASP A 68 -12.34 -10.79 7.55
C ASP A 68 -11.77 -9.66 6.69
N TRP A 69 -12.65 -8.83 6.13
CA TRP A 69 -12.25 -7.80 5.19
C TRP A 69 -13.21 -6.61 5.22
N TRP A 70 -12.66 -5.44 4.94
CA TRP A 70 -13.43 -4.30 4.46
C TRP A 70 -13.80 -4.54 3.00
N GLU A 71 -15.03 -4.18 2.65
CA GLU A 71 -15.57 -4.23 1.30
C GLU A 71 -15.99 -2.80 0.98
N GLY A 72 -15.43 -2.21 -0.07
CA GLY A 72 -15.83 -0.89 -0.55
C GLY A 72 -17.24 -0.89 -1.18
N ASP A 73 -17.65 0.22 -1.80
CA ASP A 73 -18.96 0.25 -2.48
C ASP A 73 -18.94 -0.53 -3.79
N TYR A 74 -20.09 -0.81 -4.39
CA TYR A 74 -20.11 -1.40 -5.73
C TYR A 74 -20.09 -0.29 -6.77
N ASP A 75 -18.94 -0.06 -7.38
CA ASP A 75 -18.73 1.00 -8.35
C ASP A 75 -18.67 0.45 -9.79
N VAL A 76 -19.56 0.96 -10.65
CA VAL A 76 -19.50 0.69 -12.09
C VAL A 76 -18.23 1.30 -12.66
N GLY A 77 -17.40 0.49 -13.30
CA GLY A 77 -16.10 0.90 -13.87
C GLY A 77 -14.91 0.54 -12.99
N LEU A 78 -15.13 -0.05 -11.80
CA LEU A 78 -14.05 -0.53 -10.94
C LEU A 78 -13.53 -1.92 -11.35
N SER A 79 -14.37 -2.74 -11.98
CA SER A 79 -13.99 -4.07 -12.49
C SER A 79 -13.04 -3.97 -13.68
N CYS A 80 -12.05 -4.87 -13.77
CA CYS A 80 -11.14 -4.94 -14.92
C CYS A 80 -11.86 -5.22 -16.24
N SER A 81 -13.08 -5.77 -16.21
CA SER A 81 -13.90 -6.00 -17.40
C SER A 81 -14.39 -4.73 -18.09
N CYS A 82 -14.40 -3.59 -17.39
CA CYS A 82 -14.78 -2.29 -17.94
C CYS A 82 -14.14 -1.13 -17.17
N TRP A 83 -12.84 -1.29 -16.88
CA TRP A 83 -12.07 -0.35 -16.09
C TRP A 83 -12.21 1.08 -16.61
N ASP A 84 -12.48 2.00 -15.68
CA ASP A 84 -12.48 3.44 -15.90
C ASP A 84 -11.42 4.07 -14.98
N GLU A 85 -10.40 4.71 -15.58
CA GLU A 85 -9.32 5.41 -14.86
C GLU A 85 -9.86 6.49 -13.89
N SER A 86 -11.06 7.02 -14.11
CA SER A 86 -11.70 7.94 -13.16
C SER A 86 -11.98 7.32 -11.79
N LYS A 87 -11.89 5.98 -11.66
CA LYS A 87 -12.08 5.22 -10.43
C LYS A 87 -10.84 5.08 -9.57
N VAL A 88 -9.68 5.51 -10.04
CA VAL A 88 -8.47 5.63 -9.21
C VAL A 88 -8.80 6.45 -7.96
N GLY A 89 -8.44 5.92 -6.79
CA GLY A 89 -8.69 6.56 -5.50
C GLY A 89 -10.17 6.64 -5.11
N GLY A 90 -11.07 6.03 -5.91
CA GLY A 90 -12.51 6.02 -5.68
C GLY A 90 -12.91 5.17 -4.47
N GLN A 91 -12.14 4.11 -4.19
CA GLN A 91 -12.25 3.31 -2.99
C GLN A 91 -11.03 3.48 -2.11
N TRP A 92 -11.26 3.94 -0.89
CA TRP A 92 -10.18 4.37 -0.02
C TRP A 92 -10.52 4.20 1.45
N MET A 93 -9.50 4.16 2.28
CA MET A 93 -9.62 4.31 3.73
C MET A 93 -8.52 5.25 4.25
N VAL A 94 -8.84 6.03 5.27
CA VAL A 94 -7.91 6.88 6.00
C VAL A 94 -7.69 6.28 7.39
N LEU A 95 -6.43 5.99 7.68
CA LEU A 95 -5.91 5.48 8.94
C LEU A 95 -5.41 6.68 9.75
N ASP A 96 -6.00 6.94 10.91
CA ASP A 96 -5.48 7.91 11.88
C ASP A 96 -4.63 7.17 12.91
N LEU A 97 -3.33 7.47 12.90
CA LEU A 97 -2.34 6.87 13.80
C LEU A 97 -2.42 7.45 15.24
N GLY A 98 -3.30 8.44 15.47
CA GLY A 98 -3.54 9.11 16.76
C GLY A 98 -2.55 10.23 17.08
N ALA A 99 -1.35 10.19 16.50
CA ALA A 99 -0.33 11.24 16.56
C ALA A 99 0.64 11.11 15.37
N PRO A 100 1.47 12.12 15.07
CA PRO A 100 2.53 11.98 14.09
C PRO A 100 3.55 10.90 14.49
N VAL A 101 3.65 9.83 13.71
CA VAL A 101 4.58 8.70 13.94
C VAL A 101 5.54 8.54 12.77
N PRO A 102 6.83 8.24 13.00
CA PRO A 102 7.72 7.74 11.95
C PRO A 102 7.34 6.30 11.58
N VAL A 103 6.52 6.15 10.54
CA VAL A 103 6.14 4.84 9.98
C VAL A 103 7.38 4.13 9.47
N SER A 104 7.59 2.89 9.92
CA SER A 104 8.73 2.06 9.55
C SER A 104 8.36 0.86 8.69
N LYS A 105 7.12 0.39 8.76
CA LYS A 105 6.65 -0.73 7.94
C LYS A 105 5.14 -0.65 7.73
N ILE A 106 4.71 -1.04 6.54
CA ILE A 106 3.29 -1.21 6.19
C ILE A 106 3.13 -2.60 5.58
N ARG A 107 2.07 -3.33 5.96
CA ARG A 107 1.69 -4.59 5.31
C ARG A 107 0.26 -4.48 4.81
N ILE A 108 0.05 -4.88 3.57
CA ILE A 108 -1.26 -4.90 2.92
C ILE A 108 -1.59 -6.36 2.61
N HIS A 109 -2.70 -6.84 3.14
CA HIS A 109 -3.19 -8.20 2.97
C HIS A 109 -4.46 -8.19 2.11
N GLN A 110 -4.48 -8.98 1.04
CA GLN A 110 -5.59 -9.03 0.08
C GLN A 110 -6.32 -10.39 0.04
N GLY A 111 -6.19 -11.22 1.08
CA GLY A 111 -6.97 -12.47 1.21
C GLY A 111 -6.49 -13.66 0.37
N GLY A 112 -5.46 -13.46 -0.47
CA GLY A 112 -4.82 -14.50 -1.26
C GLY A 112 -5.52 -14.80 -2.59
N TRP A 113 -5.13 -15.92 -3.21
CA TRP A 113 -5.60 -16.30 -4.55
C TRP A 113 -7.10 -16.52 -4.68
N GLY A 114 -7.78 -16.84 -3.58
CA GLY A 114 -9.22 -17.01 -3.53
C GLY A 114 -10.00 -15.68 -3.59
N ASN A 115 -9.34 -14.55 -3.35
CA ASN A 115 -9.98 -13.24 -3.45
C ASN A 115 -9.95 -12.73 -4.91
N GLU A 116 -11.11 -12.76 -5.54
CA GLU A 116 -11.33 -12.20 -6.89
C GLU A 116 -11.56 -10.69 -6.88
N TYR A 117 -11.87 -10.12 -5.70
CA TYR A 117 -12.15 -8.70 -5.45
C TYR A 117 -10.91 -7.90 -5.01
N ALA A 118 -9.72 -8.50 -5.12
CA ALA A 118 -8.43 -7.83 -4.91
C ALA A 118 -8.09 -6.88 -6.08
N VAL A 119 -7.36 -5.81 -5.79
CA VAL A 119 -6.77 -4.91 -6.79
C VAL A 119 -5.33 -5.29 -7.09
N SER A 120 -4.85 -4.96 -8.29
CA SER A 120 -3.45 -5.18 -8.68
C SER A 120 -2.54 -4.02 -8.30
N GLN A 121 -3.08 -2.83 -8.05
CA GLN A 121 -2.32 -1.66 -7.60
C GLN A 121 -3.09 -0.88 -6.55
N VAL A 122 -2.34 -0.32 -5.60
CA VAL A 122 -2.83 0.64 -4.62
C VAL A 122 -2.05 1.94 -4.74
N GLN A 123 -2.63 3.01 -4.22
CA GLN A 123 -1.92 4.23 -3.91
C GLN A 123 -1.94 4.48 -2.40
N LEU A 124 -0.79 4.91 -1.89
CA LEU A 124 -0.58 5.29 -0.50
C LEU A 124 -0.27 6.78 -0.44
N GLU A 125 -1.02 7.52 0.36
CA GLU A 125 -0.80 8.94 0.63
C GLU A 125 -0.56 9.12 2.13
N CYS A 126 0.35 10.02 2.49
CA CYS A 126 0.69 10.30 3.89
C CYS A 126 0.44 11.78 4.17
N SER A 127 -0.07 12.14 5.35
CA SER A 127 -0.26 13.54 5.71
C SER A 127 -0.28 13.74 7.23
N ASN A 128 -0.06 14.98 7.67
CA ASN A 128 -0.31 15.41 9.06
C ASN A 128 -1.71 16.02 9.23
N THR A 129 -2.48 16.08 8.16
CA THR A 129 -3.89 16.49 8.15
C THR A 129 -4.70 15.50 7.32
N GLN A 130 -6.03 15.56 7.37
CA GLN A 130 -6.85 14.75 6.45
C GLN A 130 -6.91 15.34 5.02
N ASN A 131 -6.22 16.45 4.76
CA ASN A 131 -6.02 16.96 3.41
C ASN A 131 -4.74 16.34 2.83
N PHE A 132 -4.91 15.38 1.93
CA PHE A 132 -3.82 14.71 1.23
C PHE A 132 -3.43 15.56 0.00
N VAL A 133 -2.29 16.25 0.12
CA VAL A 133 -1.74 17.12 -0.94
C VAL A 133 -0.38 16.64 -1.44
N ASP A 134 0.24 15.72 -0.70
CA ASP A 134 1.51 15.10 -1.08
C ASP A 134 1.27 14.08 -2.22
N PRO A 135 2.24 13.89 -3.13
CA PRO A 135 2.14 12.87 -4.18
C PRO A 135 1.90 11.48 -3.59
N ALA A 136 0.98 10.73 -4.20
CA ALA A 136 0.70 9.36 -3.80
C ALA A 136 1.80 8.41 -4.28
N LEU A 137 2.23 7.49 -3.41
CA LEU A 137 3.04 6.33 -3.76
C LEU A 137 2.12 5.30 -4.42
N ARG A 138 2.24 5.09 -5.73
CA ARG A 138 1.49 4.05 -6.47
C ARG A 138 2.37 2.84 -6.71
N PHE A 139 1.85 1.66 -6.43
CA PHE A 139 2.63 0.44 -6.61
C PHE A 139 1.74 -0.78 -6.82
N GLU A 140 2.33 -1.81 -7.44
CA GLU A 140 1.68 -3.10 -7.54
C GLU A 140 1.67 -3.81 -6.20
N VAL A 141 0.54 -4.42 -5.90
CA VAL A 141 0.32 -5.23 -4.71
C VAL A 141 0.03 -6.66 -5.13
N SER A 142 0.47 -7.59 -4.31
CA SER A 142 0.13 -8.99 -4.50
C SER A 142 -1.26 -9.31 -3.97
N LYS A 143 -1.77 -10.48 -4.36
CA LYS A 143 -3.03 -11.01 -3.84
C LYS A 143 -2.94 -11.50 -2.40
N GLU A 144 -1.76 -11.91 -1.93
CA GLU A 144 -1.57 -12.38 -0.55
C GLU A 144 -1.16 -11.21 0.33
N THR A 145 0.15 -10.97 0.46
CA THR A 145 0.71 -9.91 1.29
C THR A 145 1.77 -9.12 0.53
N THR A 146 1.67 -7.79 0.63
CA THR A 146 2.70 -6.85 0.21
C THR A 146 3.25 -6.12 1.42
N THR A 147 4.57 -6.17 1.63
CA THR A 147 5.26 -5.47 2.73
C THR A 147 6.07 -4.31 2.17
N LEU A 148 5.87 -3.12 2.73
CA LEU A 148 6.70 -1.95 2.52
C LEU A 148 7.53 -1.70 3.78
N GLU A 149 8.84 -1.54 3.64
CA GLU A 149 9.70 -1.00 4.69
C GLU A 149 9.97 0.47 4.40
N CYS A 150 9.79 1.31 5.41
CA CYS A 150 9.91 2.75 5.33
C CYS A 150 11.09 3.25 6.17
N ASN A 151 11.78 4.24 5.64
CA ASN A 151 12.84 4.96 6.32
C ASN A 151 12.48 6.46 6.38
N SER A 152 13.46 7.29 6.75
CA SER A 152 13.28 8.73 6.88
C SER A 152 13.08 9.46 5.55
N SER A 153 13.15 8.78 4.40
CA SER A 153 13.18 9.36 3.04
C SER A 153 12.29 8.63 2.03
N SER A 154 12.09 7.32 2.17
CA SER A 154 11.32 6.51 1.23
C SER A 154 10.62 5.32 1.90
N CYS A 155 9.65 4.75 1.20
CA CYS A 155 9.12 3.42 1.47
C CYS A 155 9.40 2.52 0.26
N GLU A 156 9.83 1.29 0.51
CA GLU A 156 10.17 0.31 -0.52
C GLU A 156 9.48 -1.01 -0.27
N ILE A 157 8.94 -1.63 -1.33
CA ILE A 157 8.43 -3.00 -1.26
C ILE A 157 9.60 -3.94 -1.00
N THR A 158 9.54 -4.63 0.12
CA THR A 158 10.56 -5.63 0.51
C THR A 158 10.04 -7.05 0.37
N GLU A 159 8.71 -7.24 0.39
CA GLU A 159 8.08 -8.53 0.16
C GLU A 159 6.82 -8.36 -0.69
N CYS A 160 6.64 -9.25 -1.66
CA CYS A 160 5.46 -9.35 -2.50
C CYS A 160 5.18 -10.84 -2.73
N HIS A 161 4.24 -11.40 -1.97
CA HIS A 161 3.94 -12.84 -1.98
C HIS A 161 2.81 -13.15 -2.96
N GLY A 162 3.03 -14.07 -3.89
CA GLY A 162 2.02 -14.49 -4.88
C GLY A 162 2.04 -13.75 -6.22
N SER A 163 2.96 -12.83 -6.48
CA SER A 163 3.18 -12.25 -7.83
C SER A 163 4.49 -11.47 -7.89
N SER A 164 4.89 -10.99 -9.08
CA SER A 164 5.91 -9.95 -9.20
C SER A 164 5.23 -8.58 -9.04
N CYS A 165 5.58 -7.83 -7.99
CA CYS A 165 5.20 -6.42 -7.85
C CYS A 165 6.26 -5.53 -8.51
N SER A 166 5.85 -4.53 -9.28
CA SER A 166 6.69 -3.47 -9.83
C SER A 166 6.36 -2.10 -9.23
N PHE A 167 7.26 -1.14 -9.45
CA PHE A 167 7.43 0.03 -8.59
C PHE A 167 7.08 1.34 -9.29
N ALA A 168 6.46 2.27 -8.56
CA ALA A 168 6.65 3.72 -8.73
C ALA A 168 6.83 4.36 -7.34
N SER A 169 7.91 5.10 -7.10
CA SER A 169 8.20 5.82 -5.83
C SER A 169 7.24 7.02 -5.67
N TYR A 170 6.79 7.55 -4.51
CA TYR A 170 7.50 8.01 -3.30
C TYR A 170 6.59 8.10 -2.05
N CYS A 171 7.12 7.82 -0.85
CA CYS A 171 6.70 8.49 0.39
C CYS A 171 7.89 9.28 0.93
N ASN A 172 7.92 10.60 0.68
CA ASN A 172 9.01 11.46 1.09
C ASN A 172 8.90 11.79 2.58
N ALA A 173 9.31 10.86 3.44
CA ALA A 173 9.62 11.27 4.80
C ALA A 173 10.74 12.34 4.72
N SER A 174 10.64 13.37 5.55
CA SER A 174 11.41 14.62 5.52
C SER A 174 10.88 15.73 4.61
N ALA A 175 10.29 16.73 5.27
CA ALA A 175 10.40 18.10 4.81
C ALA A 175 11.89 18.42 4.62
N GLY A 176 12.33 18.59 3.36
CA GLY A 176 13.63 19.19 3.04
C GLY A 176 14.56 18.33 2.17
N LEU A 177 14.66 18.75 0.90
CA LEU A 177 15.81 18.65 -0.01
C LEU A 177 16.03 17.37 -0.84
N SER A 178 15.83 17.57 -2.15
CA SER A 178 16.61 17.14 -3.33
C SER A 178 16.84 15.65 -3.59
N SER A 179 16.07 15.12 -4.55
CA SER A 179 16.26 13.81 -5.18
C SER A 179 17.59 13.71 -5.93
N THR A 180 18.34 12.64 -5.68
CA THR A 180 19.25 12.04 -6.67
C THR A 180 18.98 10.54 -6.69
N VAL A 181 18.46 10.03 -7.80
CA VAL A 181 18.19 8.61 -8.00
C VAL A 181 19.46 7.96 -8.56
N LEU A 182 20.05 7.02 -7.81
CA LEU A 182 21.03 6.07 -8.33
C LEU A 182 20.40 4.68 -8.32
N ILE A 183 20.13 4.16 -9.51
CA ILE A 183 19.70 2.78 -9.71
C ILE A 183 20.95 1.91 -9.63
N SER A 184 21.09 1.11 -8.57
CA SER A 184 22.03 -0.01 -8.56
C SER A 184 21.26 -1.32 -8.43
N SER A 185 21.06 -2.02 -9.54
CA SER A 185 20.60 -3.40 -9.54
C SER A 185 21.70 -4.33 -9.00
N PRO A 186 21.39 -5.31 -8.12
CA PRO A 186 22.38 -6.25 -7.61
C PRO A 186 22.27 -7.60 -8.33
N PHE A 187 22.80 -7.72 -9.55
CA PHE A 187 23.06 -9.03 -10.16
C PHE A 187 24.25 -8.95 -11.12
N SER A 188 25.46 -9.15 -10.61
CA SER A 188 26.44 -10.11 -11.15
C SER A 188 27.75 -10.02 -10.36
N LEU A 189 27.84 -10.79 -9.29
CA LEU A 189 29.08 -11.03 -8.53
C LEU A 189 29.66 -12.36 -9.04
N LEU A 190 30.29 -12.36 -10.22
CA LEU A 190 31.13 -13.47 -10.67
C LEU A 190 32.07 -13.06 -11.83
N ALA A 191 33.24 -12.50 -11.50
CA ALA A 191 34.50 -12.72 -12.23
C ALA A 191 35.63 -12.06 -11.45
N MET A 192 36.18 -12.86 -10.55
CA MET A 192 37.40 -12.62 -9.80
C MET A 192 38.59 -12.56 -10.77
N VAL A 193 39.32 -11.44 -10.71
CA VAL A 193 40.79 -11.31 -10.78
C VAL A 193 41.52 -12.38 -11.61
N LEU A 194 41.97 -12.01 -12.80
CA LEU A 194 43.27 -12.47 -13.29
C LEU A 194 44.14 -11.27 -13.62
N ALA A 195 45.16 -11.10 -12.79
CA ALA A 195 46.12 -10.02 -12.81
C ALA A 195 46.92 -10.02 -14.12
N LEU A 196 47.21 -8.80 -14.61
CA LEU A 196 48.46 -8.53 -15.33
C LEU A 196 49.61 -9.07 -14.48
N LEU A 197 50.42 -9.97 -15.06
CA LEU A 197 51.87 -10.11 -14.83
C LEU A 197 52.40 -11.24 -15.73
N THR A 198 52.69 -10.91 -16.99
CA THR A 198 53.96 -11.16 -17.72
C THR A 198 53.79 -10.77 -19.18
#